data_AF-A0A9W6PWW8-F1
#
_entry.id   AF-A0A9W6PWW8-F1
#
_cell.length_a   1.000
_cell.length_b   1.000
_cell.length_c   1.000
_cell.angle_alpha   90.00
_cell.angle_beta   90.00
_cell.angle_gamma   90.00
#
_symmetry.space_group_name_H-M   'P 1'
#
loop_
_entity.id
_entity.type
_entity.pdbx_description
1 polymer ?
#
loop_
_entity_poly.entity_id
_entity_poly.type
_entity_poly.pdbx_seq_one_letter_code
_entity_poly.pdbx_strand_id
1 'polypeptide(L)'
;MTNQTDSTSPAAAPSVRRQIIDGLRALADLLETDPALPVNDAQMVVFPPPGTSDAAAVAMVDQVAERLGVTVSDDRPWGGHYDACKHFGGGWVTYSFVHIPARVAAEHRARDSYHDNIIVTHKDTPTDHDDQRAALAPPVQRWRCCHCGGTGVTSDGATCPHCDGLGHS
;
A
#
# COMPACT_ATOMS: atom_id res chain seq x y z
N MET A 1 -20.89 45.94 -52.38
CA MET A 1 -19.94 45.91 -51.25
C MET A 1 -20.40 44.86 -50.25
N THR A 2 -19.94 43.62 -50.40
CA THR A 2 -20.24 42.53 -49.46
C THR A 2 -19.16 42.52 -48.39
N ASN A 3 -19.52 42.82 -47.14
CA ASN A 3 -18.59 42.76 -46.02
C ASN A 3 -18.65 41.35 -45.41
N GLN A 4 -17.59 40.57 -45.64
CA GLN A 4 -17.31 39.33 -44.89
C GLN A 4 -16.74 39.73 -43.53
N THR A 5 -17.50 39.51 -42.47
CA THR A 5 -16.93 39.42 -41.12
C THR A 5 -16.49 37.99 -40.91
N ASP A 6 -15.20 37.78 -41.11
CA ASP A 6 -14.39 36.73 -40.50
C ASP A 6 -14.76 36.64 -39.01
N SER A 7 -15.39 35.53 -38.60
CA SER A 7 -15.67 35.25 -37.20
C SER A 7 -14.78 34.09 -36.77
N THR A 8 -13.58 34.46 -36.34
CA THR A 8 -12.63 33.61 -35.62
C THR A 8 -13.36 32.89 -34.48
N SER A 9 -13.61 31.60 -34.68
CA SER A 9 -14.12 30.71 -33.64
C SER A 9 -13.11 30.64 -32.49
N PRO A 10 -13.51 30.74 -31.21
CA PRO A 10 -12.58 30.61 -30.10
C PRO A 10 -11.97 29.20 -30.13
N ALA A 11 -10.64 29.12 -30.05
CA ALA A 11 -9.91 27.86 -30.02
C ALA A 11 -10.48 26.97 -28.90
N ALA A 12 -10.96 25.77 -29.27
CA ALA A 12 -11.52 24.82 -28.32
C ALA A 12 -10.50 24.53 -27.22
N ALA A 13 -10.91 24.63 -25.96
CA ALA A 13 -10.06 24.29 -24.83
C ALA A 13 -9.53 22.85 -25.00
N PRO A 14 -8.23 22.60 -24.74
CA PRO A 14 -7.67 21.28 -24.91
C PRO A 14 -8.40 20.27 -24.02
N SER A 15 -8.79 19.14 -24.59
CA SER A 15 -9.45 18.07 -23.84
C SER A 15 -8.61 17.63 -22.64
N VAL A 16 -9.27 17.14 -21.57
CA VAL A 16 -8.57 16.60 -20.38
C VAL A 16 -7.51 15.58 -20.79
N ARG A 17 -7.79 14.75 -21.80
CA ARG A 17 -6.83 13.79 -22.36
C ARG A 17 -5.56 14.47 -22.89
N ARG A 18 -5.69 15.58 -23.62
CA ARG A 18 -4.54 16.33 -24.15
C ARG A 18 -3.72 16.90 -23.00
N GLN A 19 -4.36 17.49 -22.00
CA GLN A 19 -3.67 18.05 -20.83
C GLN A 19 -2.88 16.98 -20.06
N ILE A 20 -3.47 15.79 -19.83
CA ILE A 20 -2.77 14.67 -19.19
C ILE A 20 -1.54 14.25 -20.01
N ILE A 21 -1.68 14.09 -21.32
CA ILE A 21 -0.57 13.69 -22.19
C ILE A 21 0.55 14.73 -22.16
N ASP A 22 0.21 16.01 -22.23
CA ASP A 22 1.20 17.08 -22.23
C ASP A 22 1.90 17.20 -20.86
N GLY A 23 1.17 17.01 -19.75
CA GLY A 23 1.76 16.95 -18.41
C GLY A 23 2.71 15.77 -18.21
N LEU A 24 2.36 14.58 -18.72
CA LEU A 24 3.24 13.40 -18.65
C LEU A 24 4.53 13.58 -19.44
N ARG A 25 4.47 14.29 -20.59
CA ARG A 25 5.67 14.65 -21.35
C ARG A 25 6.54 15.65 -20.61
N ALA A 26 5.94 16.71 -20.07
CA ALA A 26 6.66 17.70 -19.29
C ALA A 26 7.34 17.08 -18.05
N LEU A 27 6.70 16.11 -17.39
CA LEU A 27 7.31 15.35 -16.31
C LEU A 27 8.51 14.54 -16.79
N ALA A 28 8.39 13.85 -17.93
CA ALA A 28 9.51 13.10 -18.51
C ALA A 28 10.70 14.03 -18.81
N ASP A 29 10.47 15.20 -19.42
CA ASP A 29 11.50 16.19 -19.73
C ASP A 29 12.19 16.71 -18.45
N LEU A 30 11.43 16.92 -17.37
CA LEU A 30 11.98 17.33 -16.07
C LEU A 30 12.90 16.26 -15.47
N LEU A 31 12.45 15.00 -15.48
CA LEU A 31 13.23 13.88 -14.93
C LEU A 31 14.50 13.61 -15.75
N GLU A 32 14.48 13.87 -17.06
CA GLU A 32 15.68 13.80 -17.90
C GLU A 32 16.65 14.96 -17.61
N THR A 33 16.12 16.16 -17.34
CA THR A 33 16.91 17.37 -17.10
C THR A 33 17.55 17.41 -15.71
N ASP A 34 16.90 16.81 -14.70
CA ASP A 34 17.40 16.76 -13.32
C ASP A 34 17.53 15.33 -12.78
N PRO A 35 18.69 14.66 -13.03
CA PRO A 35 18.94 13.30 -12.56
C PRO A 35 19.04 13.16 -11.04
N ALA A 36 19.07 14.25 -10.28
CA ALA A 36 19.08 14.19 -8.83
C ALA A 36 17.67 13.94 -8.24
N LEU A 37 16.62 14.11 -9.04
CA LEU A 37 15.26 13.81 -8.63
C LEU A 37 15.06 12.29 -8.53
N PRO A 38 14.57 11.77 -7.38
CA PRO A 38 14.29 10.35 -7.25
C PRO A 38 13.10 9.96 -8.13
N VAL A 39 13.18 8.76 -8.72
CA VAL A 39 12.11 8.17 -9.55
C VAL A 39 11.68 6.85 -8.92
N ASN A 40 10.37 6.67 -8.80
CA ASN A 40 9.72 5.41 -8.42
C ASN A 40 8.98 4.83 -9.64
N ASP A 41 8.31 3.70 -9.46
CA ASP A 41 7.37 3.18 -10.44
C ASP A 41 6.24 4.19 -10.72
N ALA A 42 5.83 4.27 -11.99
CA ALA A 42 4.78 5.18 -12.43
C ALA A 42 3.55 4.38 -12.87
N GLN A 43 2.41 4.65 -12.24
CA GLN A 43 1.17 3.92 -12.52
C GLN A 43 0.04 4.86 -12.91
N MET A 44 -0.63 4.55 -14.02
CA MET A 44 -1.89 5.17 -14.43
C MET A 44 -3.00 4.14 -14.26
N VAL A 45 -3.79 4.29 -13.19
CA VAL A 45 -4.92 3.41 -12.89
C VAL A 45 -6.22 4.10 -13.27
N VAL A 46 -7.04 3.43 -14.06
CA VAL A 46 -8.34 3.90 -14.52
C VAL A 46 -9.41 2.93 -14.07
N PHE A 47 -10.53 3.47 -13.58
CA PHE A 47 -11.68 2.69 -13.14
C PHE A 47 -12.88 2.91 -14.06
N PRO A 48 -13.80 1.94 -14.16
CA PRO A 48 -15.12 2.14 -14.74
C PRO A 48 -15.83 3.35 -14.10
N PRO A 49 -16.71 4.05 -14.84
CA PRO A 49 -17.50 5.14 -14.27
C PRO A 49 -18.30 4.70 -13.03
N PRO A 50 -18.50 5.58 -12.04
CA PRO A 50 -19.34 5.29 -10.88
C PRO A 50 -20.74 4.82 -11.30
N GLY A 51 -21.29 3.84 -10.57
CA GLY A 51 -22.62 3.29 -10.86
C GLY A 51 -22.66 2.25 -11.99
N THR A 52 -21.53 1.93 -12.62
CA THR A 52 -21.42 0.83 -13.57
C THR A 52 -21.66 -0.50 -12.85
N SER A 53 -22.49 -1.39 -13.42
CA SER A 53 -22.70 -2.74 -12.88
C SER A 53 -21.45 -3.61 -13.06
N ASP A 54 -21.26 -4.62 -12.20
CA ASP A 54 -20.11 -5.53 -12.30
C ASP A 54 -19.99 -6.16 -13.70
N ALA A 55 -21.10 -6.61 -14.29
CA ALA A 55 -21.10 -7.18 -15.65
C ALA A 55 -20.67 -6.18 -16.73
N ALA A 56 -21.13 -4.92 -16.64
CA ALA A 56 -20.74 -3.88 -17.60
C ALA A 56 -19.27 -3.48 -17.40
N ALA A 57 -18.79 -3.42 -16.15
CA ALA A 57 -17.41 -3.13 -15.83
C ALA A 57 -16.46 -4.22 -16.34
N VAL A 58 -16.83 -5.50 -16.20
CA VAL A 58 -16.10 -6.64 -16.79
C VAL A 58 -15.98 -6.49 -18.31
N ALA A 59 -17.10 -6.18 -18.99
CA ALA A 59 -17.06 -5.97 -20.44
C ALA A 59 -16.18 -4.78 -20.85
N MET A 60 -16.08 -3.72 -20.03
CA MET A 60 -15.15 -2.63 -20.27
C MET A 60 -13.69 -3.05 -20.11
N VAL A 61 -13.38 -3.84 -19.08
CA VAL A 61 -12.04 -4.42 -18.88
C VAL A 61 -11.64 -5.28 -20.08
N ASP A 62 -12.53 -6.16 -20.54
CA ASP A 62 -12.28 -7.02 -21.70
C ASP A 62 -12.01 -6.20 -22.98
N GLN A 63 -12.81 -5.15 -23.22
CA GLN A 63 -12.60 -4.24 -24.35
C GLN A 63 -11.27 -3.47 -24.26
N VAL A 64 -10.85 -3.08 -23.06
CA VAL A 64 -9.56 -2.42 -22.87
C VAL A 64 -8.42 -3.40 -23.04
N ALA A 65 -8.54 -4.63 -22.53
CA ALA A 65 -7.55 -5.69 -22.70
C ALA A 65 -7.29 -5.99 -24.18
N GLU A 66 -8.36 -6.12 -24.97
CA GLU A 66 -8.27 -6.31 -26.43
C GLU A 66 -7.52 -5.15 -27.09
N ARG A 67 -7.85 -3.90 -26.75
CA ARG A 67 -7.18 -2.70 -27.32
C ARG A 67 -5.72 -2.59 -26.92
N LEU A 68 -5.38 -3.02 -25.71
CA LEU A 68 -4.00 -3.03 -25.21
C LEU A 68 -3.20 -4.20 -25.76
N GLY A 69 -3.88 -5.25 -26.26
CA GLY A 69 -3.27 -6.51 -26.70
C GLY A 69 -2.73 -7.32 -25.52
N VAL A 70 -3.43 -7.30 -24.38
CA VAL A 70 -3.02 -7.99 -23.15
C VAL A 70 -4.09 -8.98 -22.70
N THR A 71 -3.67 -9.97 -21.92
CA THR A 71 -4.60 -10.86 -21.24
C THR A 71 -5.10 -10.21 -19.95
N VAL A 72 -6.37 -10.41 -19.63
CA VAL A 72 -6.96 -9.93 -18.38
C VAL A 72 -6.40 -10.74 -17.20
N SER A 73 -6.12 -10.05 -16.10
CA SER A 73 -5.88 -10.66 -14.80
C SER A 73 -7.21 -10.80 -14.05
N ASP A 74 -7.51 -12.00 -13.56
CA ASP A 74 -8.75 -12.30 -12.83
C ASP A 74 -8.45 -12.83 -11.43
N ASP A 75 -8.36 -11.90 -10.48
CA ASP A 75 -8.16 -12.22 -9.07
C ASP A 75 -9.47 -12.32 -8.30
N ARG A 76 -10.63 -12.19 -8.96
CA ARG A 76 -11.96 -12.25 -8.31
C ARG A 76 -12.21 -13.55 -7.53
N PRO A 77 -11.76 -14.75 -7.98
CA PRO A 77 -11.88 -15.98 -7.20
C PRO A 77 -11.25 -15.89 -5.80
N TRP A 78 -10.23 -15.03 -5.64
CA TRP A 78 -9.50 -14.81 -4.40
C TRP A 78 -9.95 -13.54 -3.66
N GLY A 79 -11.05 -12.91 -4.10
CA GLY A 79 -11.52 -11.64 -3.56
C GLY A 79 -10.74 -10.41 -4.05
N GLY A 80 -9.98 -10.55 -5.14
CA GLY A 80 -9.25 -9.46 -5.78
C GLY A 80 -10.06 -8.73 -6.84
N HIS A 81 -9.34 -8.09 -7.76
CA HIS A 81 -9.87 -7.27 -8.85
C HIS A 81 -9.84 -8.01 -10.20
N TYR A 82 -10.45 -7.39 -11.19
CA TYR A 82 -10.43 -7.85 -12.58
C TYR A 82 -9.85 -6.73 -13.43
N ASP A 83 -8.70 -6.91 -14.06
CA ASP A 83 -7.99 -5.81 -14.70
C ASP A 83 -7.27 -6.14 -16.00
N ALA A 84 -7.17 -5.11 -16.84
CA ALA A 84 -6.35 -5.09 -18.03
C ALA A 84 -5.12 -4.21 -17.76
N CYS A 85 -3.95 -4.82 -17.72
CA CYS A 85 -2.70 -4.15 -17.37
C CYS A 85 -1.68 -4.23 -18.51
N LYS A 86 -1.07 -3.09 -18.86
CA LYS A 86 0.04 -3.02 -19.81
C LYS A 86 1.24 -2.32 -19.18
N HIS A 87 2.38 -2.99 -19.30
CA HIS A 87 3.67 -2.51 -18.80
C HIS A 87 4.50 -1.89 -19.92
N PHE A 88 5.28 -0.86 -19.58
CA PHE A 88 6.24 -0.17 -20.42
C PHE A 88 7.57 -0.06 -19.68
N GLY A 89 8.66 0.13 -20.43
CA GLY A 89 9.99 0.35 -19.84
C GLY A 89 10.45 -0.79 -18.91
N GLY A 90 10.20 -2.05 -19.26
CA GLY A 90 10.61 -3.19 -18.43
C GLY A 90 9.75 -3.47 -17.18
N GLY A 91 8.61 -2.78 -17.03
CA GLY A 91 7.70 -2.97 -15.88
C GLY A 91 7.56 -1.76 -14.97
N TRP A 92 8.38 -0.72 -15.16
CA TRP A 92 8.41 0.46 -14.30
C TRP A 92 7.30 1.47 -14.57
N VAL A 93 6.68 1.39 -15.74
CA VAL A 93 5.55 2.25 -16.10
C VAL A 93 4.37 1.37 -16.47
N THR A 94 3.24 1.57 -15.80
CA THR A 94 2.08 0.70 -15.93
C THR A 94 0.82 1.51 -16.24
N TYR A 95 0.04 1.02 -17.20
CA TYR A 95 -1.34 1.45 -17.42
C TYR A 95 -2.28 0.30 -17.06
N SER A 96 -3.21 0.53 -16.13
CA SER A 96 -4.17 -0.46 -15.68
C SER A 96 -5.59 0.07 -15.77
N PHE A 97 -6.50 -0.72 -16.34
CA PHE A 97 -7.94 -0.48 -16.24
C PHE A 97 -8.55 -1.56 -15.33
N VAL A 98 -9.03 -1.14 -14.15
CA VAL A 98 -9.32 -2.03 -13.02
C VAL A 98 -10.80 -1.99 -12.68
N HIS A 99 -11.43 -3.16 -12.61
CA HIS A 99 -12.73 -3.36 -11.99
C HIS A 99 -12.58 -3.99 -10.60
N ILE A 100 -13.10 -3.30 -9.58
CA ILE A 100 -13.25 -3.84 -8.23
C ILE A 100 -14.71 -4.25 -8.04
N PRO A 101 -15.02 -5.54 -7.84
CA PRO A 101 -16.40 -6.01 -7.66
C PRO A 101 -17.10 -5.34 -6.49
N ALA A 102 -18.42 -5.15 -6.58
CA ALA A 102 -19.20 -4.48 -5.54
C ALA A 102 -19.05 -5.14 -4.17
N ARG A 103 -18.96 -6.48 -4.11
CA ARG A 103 -18.69 -7.25 -2.88
C ARG A 103 -17.36 -6.84 -2.24
N VAL A 104 -16.29 -6.80 -3.03
CA VAL A 104 -14.93 -6.47 -2.56
C VAL A 104 -14.88 -5.02 -2.07
N ALA A 105 -15.50 -4.10 -2.81
CA ALA A 105 -15.61 -2.71 -2.40
C ALA A 105 -16.44 -2.55 -1.10
N ALA A 106 -17.49 -3.34 -0.91
CA ALA A 106 -18.29 -3.35 0.32
C ALA A 106 -17.49 -3.89 1.51
N GLU A 107 -16.72 -4.96 1.33
CA GLU A 107 -15.81 -5.48 2.36
C GLU A 107 -14.73 -4.48 2.73
N HIS A 108 -14.12 -3.82 1.75
CA HIS A 108 -13.14 -2.75 1.99
C HIS A 108 -13.77 -1.62 2.81
N ARG A 109 -14.94 -1.11 2.41
CA ARG A 109 -15.65 -0.08 3.18
C ARG A 109 -16.02 -0.54 4.59
N ALA A 110 -16.40 -1.80 4.76
CA ALA A 110 -16.68 -2.35 6.08
C ALA A 110 -15.42 -2.40 6.94
N ARG A 111 -14.26 -2.78 6.40
CA ARG A 111 -12.97 -2.70 7.11
C ARG A 111 -12.60 -1.26 7.46
N ASP A 112 -12.72 -0.35 6.51
CA ASP A 112 -12.39 1.08 6.71
C ASP A 112 -13.30 1.76 7.73
N SER A 113 -14.55 1.32 7.86
CA SER A 113 -15.48 1.90 8.85
C SER A 113 -15.01 1.74 10.30
N TYR A 114 -14.05 0.84 10.55
CA TYR A 114 -13.40 0.69 11.86
C TYR A 114 -12.07 1.44 11.97
N HIS A 115 -11.55 2.03 10.88
CA HIS A 115 -10.25 2.71 10.86
C HIS A 115 -10.16 3.79 11.95
N ASP A 116 -11.19 4.62 12.06
CA ASP A 116 -11.21 5.74 13.02
C ASP A 116 -11.32 5.29 14.48
N ASN A 117 -11.68 4.02 14.73
CA ASN A 117 -11.68 3.42 16.06
C ASN A 117 -10.30 2.90 16.48
N ILE A 118 -9.30 2.89 15.57
CA ILE A 118 -7.94 2.45 15.87
C ILE A 118 -7.16 3.64 16.44
N ILE A 119 -7.18 3.77 17.77
CA ILE A 119 -6.34 4.75 18.47
C ILE A 119 -4.97 4.11 18.70
N VAL A 120 -4.01 4.42 17.81
CA VAL A 120 -2.60 4.16 18.09
C VAL A 120 -2.11 5.27 19.02
N THR A 121 -2.24 5.07 20.33
CA THR A 121 -1.53 5.92 21.28
C THR A 121 -0.04 5.64 21.10
N HIS A 122 0.69 6.56 20.45
CA HIS A 122 2.15 6.57 20.55
C HIS A 122 2.50 6.73 22.03
N LYS A 123 2.87 5.62 22.69
CA LYS A 123 3.36 5.61 24.06
C LYS A 123 4.88 5.53 24.06
N ASP A 124 5.52 6.40 23.27
CA ASP A 124 6.96 6.63 23.35
C ASP A 124 7.20 8.07 23.83
N THR A 125 6.76 8.33 25.03
CA THR A 125 7.44 9.31 25.87
C THR A 125 7.60 8.63 27.22
N PRO A 126 8.82 8.32 27.67
CA PRO A 126 9.03 7.87 29.02
C PRO A 126 8.77 9.08 29.93
N THR A 127 7.51 9.32 30.26
CA THR A 127 7.17 10.22 31.36
C THR A 127 7.31 9.41 32.64
N ASP A 128 8.40 9.71 33.31
CA ASP A 128 8.74 9.36 34.68
C ASP A 128 7.60 9.80 35.62
N HIS A 129 6.61 8.93 35.80
CA HIS A 129 5.61 9.02 36.85
C HIS A 129 5.42 7.63 37.45
N ASP A 130 6.50 7.15 38.07
CA ASP A 130 6.59 5.84 38.69
C ASP A 130 6.45 5.97 40.22
N ASP A 131 5.22 6.22 40.71
CA ASP A 131 5.01 6.28 42.16
C ASP A 131 3.75 5.59 42.69
N GLN A 132 2.99 4.86 41.86
CA GLN A 132 1.78 4.18 42.37
C GLN A 132 1.38 2.93 41.59
N ARG A 133 2.29 1.95 41.46
CA ARG A 133 1.89 0.56 41.16
C ARG A 133 2.87 -0.53 41.59
N ALA A 134 3.66 -0.27 42.62
CA ALA A 134 4.51 -1.26 43.26
C ALA A 134 3.68 -2.19 44.18
N ALA A 135 3.11 -3.27 43.64
CA ALA A 135 2.65 -4.38 44.50
C ALA A 135 2.51 -5.76 43.84
N LEU A 136 2.56 -5.93 42.51
CA LEU A 136 2.18 -7.23 41.92
C LEU A 136 3.04 -7.74 40.76
N ALA A 137 4.19 -7.13 40.44
CA ALA A 137 5.11 -7.72 39.47
C ALA A 137 6.09 -8.67 40.21
N PRO A 138 6.11 -9.99 39.93
CA PRO A 138 7.20 -10.84 40.40
C PRO A 138 8.51 -10.35 39.76
N PRO A 139 9.67 -10.50 40.45
CA PRO A 139 10.94 -10.06 39.91
C PRO A 139 11.19 -10.74 38.56
N VAL A 140 11.30 -9.92 37.51
CA VAL A 140 11.68 -10.41 36.18
C VAL A 140 13.14 -10.85 36.24
N GLN A 141 13.37 -12.15 36.36
CA GLN A 141 14.71 -12.71 36.20
C GLN A 141 15.14 -12.47 34.76
N ARG A 142 16.16 -11.65 34.56
CA ARG A 142 16.61 -11.21 33.23
C ARG A 142 17.22 -12.35 32.43
N TRP A 143 17.65 -13.42 33.11
CA TRP A 143 18.19 -14.59 32.49
C TRP A 143 18.11 -15.81 33.41
N ARG A 144 17.86 -16.99 32.83
CA ARG A 144 17.84 -18.29 33.52
C ARG A 144 18.87 -19.21 32.87
N CYS A 145 19.75 -19.81 33.66
CA CYS A 145 20.76 -20.74 33.15
C CYS A 145 20.06 -21.97 32.55
N CYS A 146 20.22 -22.16 31.24
CA CYS A 146 19.58 -23.25 30.51
C CYS A 146 20.06 -24.64 30.96
N HIS A 147 21.26 -24.74 31.53
CA HIS A 147 21.87 -26.02 31.87
C HIS A 147 21.34 -26.61 33.19
N CYS A 148 21.18 -25.78 34.22
CA CYS A 148 20.61 -26.19 35.50
C CYS A 148 19.11 -25.85 35.64
N GLY A 149 18.50 -25.30 34.60
CA GLY A 149 17.10 -24.87 34.63
C GLY A 149 16.81 -23.71 35.59
N GLY A 150 17.84 -22.99 36.05
CA GLY A 150 17.70 -21.88 37.00
C GLY A 150 18.04 -22.21 38.46
N THR A 151 18.41 -23.44 38.76
CA THR A 151 18.59 -23.90 40.15
C THR A 151 19.96 -23.61 40.74
N GLY A 152 20.96 -23.31 39.91
CA GLY A 152 22.35 -23.10 40.36
C GLY A 152 23.09 -24.40 40.70
N VAL A 153 22.42 -25.55 40.64
CA VAL A 153 23.02 -26.86 40.98
C VAL A 153 22.82 -27.88 39.86
N THR A 154 23.73 -28.83 39.76
CA THR A 154 23.61 -30.00 38.90
C THR A 154 22.77 -31.09 39.58
N SER A 155 22.39 -32.13 38.84
CA SER A 155 21.51 -33.20 39.33
C SER A 155 22.12 -34.05 40.46
N ASP A 156 23.44 -34.07 40.57
CA ASP A 156 24.21 -34.69 41.66
C ASP A 156 24.41 -33.75 42.88
N GLY A 157 23.83 -32.55 42.83
CA GLY A 157 23.85 -31.57 43.92
C GLY A 157 25.12 -30.71 43.98
N ALA A 158 26.02 -30.83 43.02
CA ALA A 158 27.19 -29.95 42.91
C ALA A 158 26.80 -28.56 42.35
N THR A 159 27.65 -27.56 42.61
CA THR A 159 27.47 -26.21 42.06
C THR A 159 27.55 -26.24 40.53
N CYS A 160 26.58 -25.62 39.85
CA CYS A 160 26.55 -25.60 38.39
C CYS A 160 27.69 -24.74 37.83
N PRO A 161 28.66 -25.33 37.09
CA PRO A 161 29.82 -24.60 36.57
C PRO A 161 29.47 -23.64 35.43
N HIS A 162 28.27 -23.74 34.86
CA HIS A 162 27.82 -22.85 33.78
C HIS A 162 27.27 -21.51 34.28
N CYS A 163 26.97 -21.40 35.58
CA CYS A 163 26.46 -20.17 36.17
C CYS A 163 27.09 -19.89 37.54
N ASP A 164 28.17 -20.59 37.89
CA ASP A 164 28.86 -20.50 39.18
C ASP A 164 27.95 -20.54 40.40
N GLY A 165 26.88 -21.35 40.31
CA GLY A 165 25.91 -21.49 41.41
C GLY A 165 24.76 -20.49 41.42
N LEU A 166 24.75 -19.50 40.53
CA LEU A 166 23.77 -18.40 40.57
C LEU A 166 22.38 -18.82 40.09
N GLY A 167 22.30 -19.72 39.09
CA GLY A 167 21.05 -20.20 38.50
C GLY A 167 20.33 -19.17 37.63
N HIS A 168 20.16 -17.94 38.11
CA HIS A 168 19.52 -16.82 37.44
C HIS A 168 20.13 -15.47 37.88
N SER A 169 19.76 -14.38 37.19
CA SER A 169 20.12 -13.00 37.56
C SER A 169 18.91 -12.08 37.60
#